data_AF-A0A965KEB4-F1
#
_entry.id   AF-A0A965KEB4-F1
#
_cell.length_a   1.000
_cell.length_b   1.000
_cell.length_c   1.000
_cell.angle_alpha   90.00
_cell.angle_beta   90.00
_cell.angle_gamma   90.00
#
_symmetry.space_group_name_H-M   'P 1'
#
loop_
_entity.id
_entity.type
_entity.pdbx_description
1 polymer ?
#
loop_
_entity_poly.entity_id
_entity_poly.type
_entity_poly.pdbx_seq_one_letter_code
_entity_poly.pdbx_strand_id
1 'polypeptide(L)'
;MLPRLALVMLCCSALVSAGELKLISLFSDHAVLQAGDAAVFGKAHPGAKVTVKLGSAEAAATAGNDGKWSATLAGLKSTEQGKDLIVSSGEEVFTAHDVIVGEVWIGSGQSNMEWVVKNTTTSDEAKSRPADAGLRVFTVAHTPKAEPVEDVVGSWKLSAPDTVESFTAAGFYFARELRANLKQPVGIIHTSIGGTRAEAWGPKGMYADVPDAKDFDAKEAAAIKARAAAVEKIQARLKVEKDKAVAAKLKQDAGKLAPVWSNGPHMNWNGMVAPLVGYSFRGALWYQGESNAGQPEAYKWVLGSMIKSWQKAWGKEFSFIIVQLPRFMARHPELAVEDAGWPKIRESMEWIADNVPGAMQTVNIDLGEEANIHPKNKLPIGERLAADREFVLGVDVRLFAEVDVHGLHRARDVV
;
A
#
# COMPACT_ATOMS: atom_id res chain seq x y z
N MET A 1 -73.66 5.66 -5.96
CA MET A 1 -72.79 6.26 -4.93
C MET A 1 -71.65 5.28 -4.67
N LEU A 2 -70.49 5.46 -5.32
CA LEU A 2 -69.27 4.69 -5.04
C LEU A 2 -68.32 5.53 -4.17
N PRO A 3 -67.70 4.96 -3.12
CA PRO A 3 -66.84 5.72 -2.22
C PRO A 3 -65.45 5.93 -2.86
N ARG A 4 -64.94 7.16 -2.74
CA ARG A 4 -63.57 7.53 -3.13
C ARG A 4 -62.58 6.92 -2.12
N LEU A 5 -61.71 6.03 -2.60
CA LEU A 5 -60.51 5.61 -1.87
C LEU A 5 -59.52 6.78 -1.84
N ALA A 6 -59.23 7.32 -0.66
CA ALA A 6 -58.16 8.30 -0.46
C ALA A 6 -56.83 7.54 -0.28
N LEU A 7 -55.90 7.76 -1.20
CA LEU A 7 -54.53 7.27 -1.14
C LEU A 7 -53.74 8.12 -0.12
N VAL A 8 -53.45 7.56 1.05
CA VAL A 8 -52.50 8.17 2.00
C VAL A 8 -51.09 7.79 1.57
N MET A 9 -50.42 8.69 0.87
CA MET A 9 -49.00 8.56 0.51
C MET A 9 -48.17 8.91 1.76
N LEU A 10 -47.77 7.89 2.50
CA LEU A 10 -46.89 8.02 3.67
C LEU A 10 -45.47 8.34 3.17
N CYS A 11 -45.13 9.63 3.05
CA CYS A 11 -43.76 10.07 2.84
C CYS A 11 -42.95 9.79 4.10
N CYS A 12 -42.33 8.61 4.18
CA CYS A 12 -41.19 8.37 5.06
C CYS A 12 -40.02 9.22 4.55
N SER A 13 -39.92 10.46 4.99
CA SER A 13 -38.67 11.20 4.94
C SER A 13 -37.66 10.47 5.83
N ALA A 14 -36.78 9.68 5.20
CA ALA A 14 -35.58 9.23 5.86
C ALA A 14 -34.84 10.51 6.34
N LEU A 15 -34.77 10.69 7.65
CA LEU A 15 -33.83 11.62 8.27
C LEU A 15 -32.44 11.14 7.85
N VAL A 16 -31.91 11.72 6.78
CA VAL A 16 -30.50 11.62 6.43
C VAL A 16 -29.78 12.21 7.64
N SER A 17 -29.15 11.34 8.44
CA SER A 17 -28.20 11.76 9.46
C SER A 17 -27.12 12.55 8.73
N ALA A 18 -27.20 13.87 8.84
CA ALA A 18 -26.27 14.78 8.21
C ALA A 18 -24.95 14.71 9.00
N GLY A 19 -23.84 14.42 8.33
CA GLY A 19 -22.55 14.18 8.99
C GLY A 19 -21.83 15.48 9.34
N GLU A 20 -21.39 15.59 10.59
CA GLU A 20 -20.40 16.57 11.07
C GLU A 20 -19.16 16.62 10.17
N LEU A 21 -18.46 17.76 10.16
CA LEU A 21 -17.18 17.92 9.46
C LEU A 21 -16.15 16.88 9.97
N LYS A 22 -15.75 15.95 9.09
CA LYS A 22 -14.79 14.89 9.39
C LYS A 22 -13.81 14.69 8.26
N LEU A 23 -12.54 14.54 8.59
CA LEU A 23 -11.47 14.20 7.65
C LEU A 23 -10.97 12.78 7.95
N ILE A 24 -10.34 12.14 6.97
CA ILE A 24 -9.63 10.88 7.20
C ILE A 24 -8.41 11.10 8.11
N SER A 25 -8.02 10.07 8.85
CA SER A 25 -6.95 10.11 9.85
C SER A 25 -5.57 10.52 9.32
N LEU A 26 -5.35 10.49 7.99
CA LEU A 26 -4.14 11.02 7.36
C LEU A 26 -4.01 12.55 7.47
N PHE A 27 -5.12 13.27 7.57
CA PHE A 27 -5.14 14.70 7.87
C PHE A 27 -5.18 14.87 9.38
N SER A 28 -4.03 14.77 10.02
CA SER A 28 -3.86 14.86 11.48
C SER A 28 -2.55 15.59 11.81
N ASP A 29 -2.30 15.80 13.10
CA ASP A 29 -1.06 16.43 13.55
C ASP A 29 0.16 15.74 12.94
N HIS A 30 1.14 16.56 12.56
CA HIS A 30 2.37 16.14 11.92
C HIS A 30 2.20 15.54 10.51
N ALA A 31 1.05 15.72 9.84
CA ALA A 31 0.87 15.22 8.48
C ALA A 31 1.89 15.79 7.47
N VAL A 32 2.12 15.02 6.39
CA VAL A 32 2.91 15.43 5.24
C VAL A 32 2.00 15.50 4.02
N LEU A 33 1.78 16.70 3.49
CA LEU A 33 1.09 16.87 2.20
C LEU A 33 2.09 16.81 1.05
N GLN A 34 1.67 16.23 -0.07
CA GLN A 34 2.47 16.20 -1.29
C GLN A 34 2.72 17.62 -1.84
N ALA A 35 3.96 17.93 -2.19
CA ALA A 35 4.32 19.14 -2.90
C ALA A 35 3.68 19.18 -4.31
N GLY A 36 3.31 20.37 -4.77
CA GLY A 36 2.44 20.55 -5.92
C GLY A 36 0.97 20.58 -5.51
N ASP A 37 0.13 19.81 -6.19
CA ASP A 37 -1.31 19.81 -5.91
C ASP A 37 -1.66 18.76 -4.85
N ALA A 38 -2.16 19.22 -3.72
CA ALA A 38 -2.57 18.39 -2.59
C ALA A 38 -4.08 18.44 -2.39
N ALA A 39 -4.76 17.32 -2.61
CA ALA A 39 -6.17 17.18 -2.29
C ALA A 39 -6.37 16.96 -0.79
N VAL A 40 -7.30 17.70 -0.21
CA VAL A 40 -7.81 17.51 1.14
C VAL A 40 -9.29 17.18 1.03
N PHE A 41 -9.74 16.14 1.72
CA PHE A 41 -11.07 15.57 1.53
C PHE A 41 -11.61 14.96 2.81
N GLY A 42 -12.94 14.79 2.83
CA GLY A 42 -13.64 14.27 3.99
C GLY A 42 -15.15 14.26 3.79
N LYS A 43 -15.87 14.32 4.90
CA LYS A 43 -17.32 14.48 4.97
C LYS A 43 -17.71 15.78 5.65
N ALA A 44 -18.86 16.29 5.25
CA ALA A 44 -19.56 17.41 5.88
C ALA A 44 -21.06 17.27 5.59
N HIS A 45 -21.87 18.18 6.12
CA HIS A 45 -23.29 18.25 5.82
C HIS A 45 -23.53 18.37 4.30
N PRO A 46 -24.48 17.63 3.69
CA PRO A 46 -24.75 17.73 2.26
C PRO A 46 -25.04 19.16 1.81
N GLY A 47 -24.38 19.60 0.73
CA GLY A 47 -24.48 20.96 0.20
C GLY A 47 -23.70 22.03 1.00
N ALA A 48 -23.03 21.67 2.10
CA ALA A 48 -22.25 22.61 2.87
C ALA A 48 -20.99 23.04 2.12
N LYS A 49 -20.63 24.32 2.26
CA LYS A 49 -19.35 24.85 1.79
C LYS A 49 -18.26 24.50 2.79
N VAL A 50 -17.15 23.97 2.28
CA VAL A 50 -15.95 23.64 3.05
C VAL A 50 -14.79 24.47 2.53
N THR A 51 -14.02 25.08 3.43
CA THR A 51 -12.79 25.83 3.12
C THR A 51 -11.61 25.10 3.75
N VAL A 52 -10.50 25.01 3.03
CA VAL A 52 -9.24 24.38 3.44
C VAL A 52 -8.13 25.40 3.35
N LYS A 53 -7.30 25.52 4.40
CA LYS A 53 -6.18 26.47 4.47
C LYS A 53 -4.91 25.79 4.98
N LEU A 54 -3.77 26.12 4.37
CA LEU A 54 -2.44 25.80 4.86
C LEU A 54 -1.50 26.99 4.63
N GLY A 55 -1.27 27.79 5.68
CA GLY A 55 -0.59 29.08 5.54
C GLY A 55 -1.35 30.03 4.61
N SER A 56 -0.72 30.45 3.51
CA SER A 56 -1.33 31.33 2.50
C SER A 56 -2.09 30.58 1.40
N ALA A 57 -1.98 29.24 1.33
CA ALA A 57 -2.73 28.45 0.37
C ALA A 57 -4.16 28.24 0.89
N GLU A 58 -5.14 28.42 0.01
CA GLU A 58 -6.56 28.27 0.32
C GLU A 58 -7.28 27.60 -0.84
N ALA A 59 -8.22 26.71 -0.51
CA ALA A 59 -9.11 26.06 -1.46
C ALA A 59 -10.51 25.92 -0.85
N ALA A 60 -11.52 25.72 -1.68
CA ALA A 60 -12.89 25.49 -1.23
C ALA A 60 -13.58 24.42 -2.07
N ALA A 61 -14.54 23.74 -1.46
CA ALA A 61 -15.40 22.75 -2.09
C ALA A 61 -16.82 22.84 -1.53
N THR A 62 -17.75 22.19 -2.20
CA THR A 62 -19.11 21.97 -1.69
C THR A 62 -19.31 20.47 -1.51
N ALA A 63 -19.81 20.06 -0.34
CA ALA A 63 -20.13 18.67 -0.08
C ALA A 63 -21.27 18.19 -0.99
N GLY A 64 -21.09 17.01 -1.58
CA GLY A 64 -22.10 16.35 -2.40
C GLY A 64 -23.31 15.89 -1.57
N ASN A 65 -24.30 15.30 -2.25
CA ASN A 65 -25.48 14.74 -1.60
C ASN A 65 -25.16 13.58 -0.65
N ASP A 66 -24.02 12.91 -0.86
CA ASP A 66 -23.47 11.86 0.00
C ASP A 66 -22.59 12.41 1.14
N GLY A 67 -22.51 13.74 1.27
CA GLY A 67 -21.70 14.45 2.25
C GLY A 67 -20.21 14.50 1.92
N LYS A 68 -19.73 13.84 0.86
CA LYS A 68 -18.30 13.84 0.51
C LYS A 68 -17.90 15.17 -0.13
N TRP A 69 -16.71 15.65 0.19
CA TRP A 69 -16.11 16.83 -0.41
C TRP A 69 -14.62 16.61 -0.64
N SER A 70 -14.05 17.32 -1.61
CA SER A 70 -12.61 17.35 -1.87
C SER A 70 -12.23 18.73 -2.40
N ALA A 71 -11.20 19.33 -1.82
CA ALA A 71 -10.64 20.62 -2.20
C ALA A 71 -9.14 20.48 -2.42
N THR A 72 -8.63 20.99 -3.54
CA THR A 72 -7.21 20.90 -3.90
C THR A 72 -6.49 22.19 -3.58
N LEU A 73 -5.50 22.12 -2.68
CA LEU A 73 -4.51 23.18 -2.49
C LEU A 73 -3.50 23.10 -3.64
N ALA A 74 -3.54 24.06 -4.56
CA ALA A 74 -2.71 24.04 -5.75
C ALA A 74 -1.29 24.59 -5.51
N GLY A 75 -0.30 24.00 -6.17
CA GLY A 75 1.05 24.55 -6.26
C GLY A 75 1.81 24.71 -4.93
N LEU A 76 1.53 23.87 -3.93
CA LEU A 76 2.22 23.88 -2.65
C LEU A 76 3.73 23.71 -2.83
N LYS A 77 4.51 24.59 -2.21
CA LYS A 77 5.97 24.47 -2.14
C LYS A 77 6.36 23.69 -0.91
N SER A 78 7.43 22.91 -1.02
CA SER A 78 7.99 22.17 0.10
C SER A 78 8.34 23.07 1.28
N THR A 79 8.10 22.60 2.52
CA THR A 79 8.32 23.37 3.76
C THR A 79 8.92 22.49 4.85
N GLU A 80 10.03 22.93 5.46
CA GLU A 80 10.61 22.26 6.63
C GLU A 80 9.89 22.64 7.93
N GLN A 81 9.34 23.85 8.03
CA GLN A 81 8.53 24.28 9.16
C GLN A 81 7.06 23.94 8.93
N GLY A 82 6.45 23.25 9.90
CA GLY A 82 5.03 22.93 9.85
C GLY A 82 4.12 24.15 10.00
N LYS A 83 2.91 24.01 9.47
CA LYS A 83 1.82 24.99 9.56
C LYS A 83 0.54 24.28 9.96
N ASP A 84 -0.43 25.04 10.46
CA ASP A 84 -1.75 24.48 10.73
C ASP A 84 -2.49 24.26 9.41
N LEU A 85 -2.99 23.04 9.21
CA LEU A 85 -4.01 22.73 8.22
C LEU A 85 -5.38 22.98 8.87
N ILE A 86 -6.07 24.02 8.42
CA ILE A 86 -7.37 24.42 8.98
C ILE A 86 -8.45 24.11 7.95
N VAL A 87 -9.45 23.35 8.36
CA VAL A 87 -10.63 23.04 7.55
C VAL A 87 -11.88 23.51 8.27
N SER A 88 -12.73 24.27 7.61
CA SER A 88 -13.93 24.86 8.21
C SER A 88 -15.17 24.65 7.35
N SER A 89 -16.30 24.38 7.99
CA SER A 89 -17.63 24.38 7.38
C SER A 89 -18.65 25.02 8.33
N GLY A 90 -19.13 26.22 8.01
CA GLY A 90 -19.95 27.00 8.95
C GLY A 90 -19.18 27.31 10.24
N GLU A 91 -19.68 26.84 11.38
CA GLU A 91 -19.04 27.00 12.70
C GLU A 91 -18.10 25.83 13.06
N GLU A 92 -18.15 24.71 12.32
CA GLU A 92 -17.28 23.57 12.55
C GLU A 92 -15.87 23.87 12.02
N VAL A 93 -14.86 23.67 12.87
CA VAL A 93 -13.44 23.85 12.52
C VAL A 93 -12.64 22.63 12.94
N PHE A 94 -11.96 22.03 11.98
CA PHE A 94 -10.93 21.02 12.18
C PHE A 94 -9.55 21.67 12.01
N THR A 95 -8.61 21.39 12.91
CA THR A 95 -7.23 21.84 12.81
C THR A 95 -6.29 20.65 13.01
N ALA A 96 -5.35 20.47 12.07
CA ALA A 96 -4.19 19.60 12.23
C ALA A 96 -2.93 20.47 12.34
N HIS A 97 -2.16 20.26 13.39
CA HIS A 97 -0.98 21.06 13.71
C HIS A 97 0.29 20.51 13.07
N ASP A 98 1.28 21.39 12.86
CA ASP A 98 2.61 21.03 12.34
C ASP A 98 2.55 20.24 11.02
N VAL A 99 1.67 20.61 10.09
CA VAL A 99 1.60 19.99 8.76
C VAL A 99 2.69 20.55 7.86
N ILE A 100 3.51 19.67 7.27
CA ILE A 100 4.59 20.01 6.34
C ILE A 100 4.22 19.62 4.91
N VAL A 101 4.92 20.23 3.95
CA VAL A 101 4.80 19.92 2.52
C VAL A 101 6.10 19.28 2.01
N GLY A 102 6.01 18.13 1.36
CA GLY A 102 7.15 17.38 0.86
C GLY A 102 6.77 16.28 -0.12
N GLU A 103 7.62 15.27 -0.28
CA GLU A 103 7.29 14.08 -1.06
C GLU A 103 6.56 13.06 -0.20
N VAL A 104 5.45 12.51 -0.69
CA VAL A 104 4.69 11.47 0.01
C VAL A 104 4.74 10.18 -0.79
N TRP A 105 5.02 9.07 -0.11
CA TRP A 105 5.08 7.74 -0.71
C TRP A 105 4.27 6.74 0.10
N ILE A 106 3.66 5.76 -0.59
CA ILE A 106 3.00 4.64 0.06
C ILE A 106 3.99 3.47 0.15
N GLY A 107 4.30 2.98 1.34
CA GLY A 107 5.05 1.74 1.52
C GLY A 107 4.10 0.58 1.81
N SER A 108 3.93 -0.35 0.87
CA SER A 108 2.95 -1.43 0.97
C SER A 108 3.53 -2.82 0.66
N GLY A 109 2.75 -3.86 0.99
CA GLY A 109 3.11 -5.24 0.74
C GLY A 109 2.95 -6.13 1.97
N GLN A 110 3.94 -6.98 2.22
CA GLN A 110 3.89 -7.98 3.31
C GLN A 110 5.02 -7.81 4.32
N SER A 111 5.37 -8.89 5.02
CA SER A 111 6.29 -8.92 6.16
C SER A 111 7.64 -8.23 5.96
N ASN A 112 8.18 -8.19 4.73
CA ASN A 112 9.43 -7.49 4.47
C ASN A 112 9.26 -5.96 4.35
N MET A 113 8.08 -5.46 3.94
CA MET A 113 7.69 -4.06 4.10
C MET A 113 7.34 -3.75 5.57
N GLU A 114 6.70 -4.69 6.27
CA GLU A 114 6.35 -4.55 7.69
C GLU A 114 7.58 -4.57 8.62
N TRP A 115 8.67 -5.19 8.16
CA TRP A 115 9.86 -5.42 8.96
C TRP A 115 10.41 -4.10 9.52
N VAL A 116 10.42 -3.97 10.84
CA VAL A 116 10.77 -2.71 11.48
C VAL A 116 12.28 -2.54 11.66
N VAL A 117 12.74 -1.28 11.74
CA VAL A 117 14.16 -0.92 11.92
C VAL A 117 14.79 -1.65 13.10
N LYS A 118 14.07 -1.82 14.22
CA LYS A 118 14.53 -2.57 15.40
C LYS A 118 15.09 -3.95 15.08
N ASN A 119 14.53 -4.62 14.07
CA ASN A 119 14.86 -5.98 13.71
C ASN A 119 15.94 -6.06 12.63
N THR A 120 16.61 -4.94 12.31
CA THR A 120 17.66 -4.85 11.29
C THR A 120 19.05 -4.82 11.91
N THR A 121 20.06 -5.20 11.13
CA THR A 121 21.48 -5.09 11.53
C THR A 121 21.96 -3.65 11.67
N THR A 122 21.18 -2.68 11.20
CA THR A 122 21.50 -1.25 11.19
C THR A 122 20.67 -0.45 12.20
N SER A 123 19.96 -1.12 13.12
CA SER A 123 19.12 -0.47 14.14
C SER A 123 19.90 0.54 15.00
N ASP A 124 21.09 0.16 15.48
CA ASP A 124 21.91 1.03 16.33
C ASP A 124 22.38 2.30 15.60
N GLU A 125 22.72 2.18 14.31
CA GLU A 125 23.04 3.34 13.46
C GLU A 125 21.84 4.27 13.33
N ALA A 126 20.67 3.72 12.97
CA ALA A 126 19.44 4.49 12.82
C ALA A 126 19.05 5.24 14.09
N LYS A 127 19.20 4.61 15.27
CA LYS A 127 18.93 5.25 16.58
C LYS A 127 19.93 6.32 16.98
N SER A 128 21.19 6.17 16.56
CA SER A 128 22.25 7.12 16.90
C SER A 128 22.11 8.47 16.19
N ARG A 129 21.28 8.53 15.14
CA ARG A 129 21.03 9.74 14.36
C ARG A 129 20.20 10.76 15.14
N PRO A 130 20.45 12.07 14.96
CA PRO A 130 19.60 13.10 15.52
C PRO A 130 18.18 13.04 14.95
N ALA A 131 17.22 13.62 15.67
CA ALA A 131 15.85 13.75 15.18
C ALA A 131 15.80 14.53 13.87
N ASP A 132 14.96 14.06 12.95
CA ASP A 132 14.71 14.68 11.65
C ASP A 132 13.20 14.90 11.50
N ALA A 133 12.77 16.12 11.81
CA ALA A 133 11.35 16.49 11.79
C ALA A 133 10.73 16.49 10.38
N GLY A 134 11.53 16.48 9.32
CA GLY A 134 11.06 16.41 7.95
C GLY A 134 10.94 14.98 7.40
N LEU A 135 11.33 13.95 8.16
CA LEU A 135 11.06 12.55 7.82
C LEU A 135 9.96 12.03 8.73
N ARG A 136 8.80 11.65 8.16
CA ARG A 136 7.65 11.20 8.93
C ARG A 136 7.05 9.92 8.38
N VAL A 137 6.52 9.07 9.26
CA VAL A 137 5.85 7.82 8.88
C VAL A 137 4.46 7.76 9.50
N PHE A 138 3.45 7.55 8.68
CA PHE A 138 2.09 7.19 9.10
C PHE A 138 1.91 5.68 9.01
N THR A 139 1.83 4.99 10.14
CA THR A 139 1.58 3.54 10.14
C THR A 139 0.09 3.26 10.24
N VAL A 140 -0.46 2.63 9.20
CA VAL A 140 -1.85 2.15 9.19
C VAL A 140 -1.96 0.87 10.01
N ALA A 141 -2.90 0.84 10.96
CA ALA A 141 -3.20 -0.34 11.75
C ALA A 141 -3.72 -1.49 10.88
N HIS A 142 -3.46 -2.73 11.30
CA HIS A 142 -3.91 -3.92 10.58
C HIS A 142 -5.42 -4.12 10.74
N THR A 143 -6.19 -3.52 9.84
CA THR A 143 -7.66 -3.56 9.86
C THR A 143 -8.22 -4.11 8.55
N PRO A 144 -7.97 -5.37 8.16
CA PRO A 144 -8.59 -5.96 6.98
C PRO A 144 -10.11 -5.98 7.11
N LYS A 145 -10.82 -5.63 6.03
CA LYS A 145 -12.29 -5.52 6.01
C LYS A 145 -12.88 -6.17 4.78
N ALA A 146 -13.99 -6.90 4.95
CA ALA A 146 -14.71 -7.49 3.82
C ALA A 146 -15.31 -6.43 2.88
N GLU A 147 -15.70 -5.27 3.42
CA GLU A 147 -16.25 -4.14 2.67
C GLU A 147 -15.39 -2.89 2.85
N PRO A 148 -15.34 -1.97 1.87
CA PRO A 148 -14.61 -0.71 1.99
C PRO A 148 -15.03 0.07 3.24
N VAL A 149 -14.05 0.61 3.95
CA VAL A 149 -14.29 1.57 5.04
C VAL A 149 -13.92 2.98 4.58
N GLU A 150 -14.36 3.98 5.36
CA GLU A 150 -14.17 5.39 5.01
C GLU A 150 -12.91 6.00 5.60
N ASP A 151 -12.31 5.36 6.60
CA ASP A 151 -11.09 5.83 7.25
C ASP A 151 -10.17 4.67 7.67
N VAL A 152 -8.90 4.99 7.85
CA VAL A 152 -7.87 4.14 8.45
C VAL A 152 -7.65 4.52 9.91
N VAL A 153 -7.05 3.63 10.69
CA VAL A 153 -6.55 3.94 12.03
C VAL A 153 -5.03 4.06 11.95
N GLY A 154 -4.46 5.17 12.42
CA GLY A 154 -3.02 5.39 12.40
C GLY A 154 -2.64 6.76 12.95
N SER A 155 -1.36 7.06 12.97
CA SER A 155 -0.84 8.39 13.35
C SER A 155 0.50 8.65 12.68
N TRP A 156 0.77 9.92 12.39
CA TRP A 156 2.08 10.36 11.93
C TRP A 156 3.08 10.36 13.09
N LYS A 157 4.28 9.87 12.82
CA LYS A 157 5.42 9.93 13.75
C LYS A 157 6.62 10.52 13.05
N LEU A 158 7.30 11.45 13.73
CA LEU A 158 8.55 12.04 13.28
C LEU A 158 9.70 11.05 13.49
N SER A 159 10.70 11.10 12.62
CA SER A 159 11.93 10.33 12.78
C SER A 159 12.76 10.89 13.94
N ALA A 160 12.93 10.10 14.99
CA ALA A 160 13.71 10.43 16.17
C ALA A 160 14.30 9.14 16.80
N PRO A 161 15.33 9.24 17.65
CA PRO A 161 15.93 8.09 18.32
C PRO A 161 14.94 7.16 19.03
N ASP A 162 13.84 7.70 19.55
CA ASP A 162 12.80 6.99 20.30
C ASP A 162 11.65 6.43 19.43
N THR A 163 11.53 6.87 18.17
CA THR A 163 10.46 6.43 17.24
C THR A 163 10.98 5.54 16.13
N VAL A 164 12.21 5.76 15.66
CA VAL A 164 12.76 5.17 14.42
C VAL A 164 12.72 3.64 14.41
N GLU A 165 12.94 3.00 15.56
CA GLU A 165 12.93 1.54 15.71
C GLU A 165 11.59 0.90 15.31
N SER A 166 10.49 1.66 15.38
CA SER A 166 9.14 1.19 15.05
C SER A 166 8.75 1.35 13.58
N PHE A 167 9.54 2.07 12.78
CA PHE A 167 9.23 2.33 11.39
C PHE A 167 9.50 1.12 10.51
N THR A 168 8.74 0.98 9.42
CA THR A 168 9.12 0.11 8.30
C THR A 168 10.58 0.38 7.91
N ALA A 169 11.43 -0.64 7.95
CA ALA A 169 12.84 -0.47 7.66
C ALA A 169 13.08 -0.10 6.19
N ALA A 170 12.43 -0.80 5.26
CA ALA A 170 12.57 -0.52 3.84
C ALA A 170 12.04 0.89 3.51
N GLY A 171 10.86 1.27 4.02
CA GLY A 171 10.31 2.60 3.82
C GLY A 171 11.13 3.70 4.48
N PHE A 172 11.64 3.47 5.70
CA PHE A 172 12.49 4.42 6.41
C PHE A 172 13.82 4.68 5.67
N TYR A 173 14.55 3.63 5.29
CA TYR A 173 15.82 3.82 4.59
C TYR A 173 15.61 4.46 3.22
N PHE A 174 14.55 4.11 2.49
CA PHE A 174 14.15 4.84 1.29
C PHE A 174 13.92 6.33 1.56
N ALA A 175 13.08 6.67 2.53
CA ALA A 175 12.74 8.06 2.85
C ALA A 175 13.97 8.87 3.27
N ARG A 176 14.86 8.24 4.04
CA ARG A 176 16.12 8.81 4.52
C ARG A 176 17.04 9.18 3.36
N GLU A 177 17.27 8.25 2.45
CA GLU A 177 18.12 8.48 1.28
C GLU A 177 17.47 9.46 0.31
N LEU A 178 16.15 9.37 0.10
CA LEU A 178 15.41 10.30 -0.74
C LEU A 178 15.51 11.73 -0.20
N ARG A 179 15.31 11.91 1.11
CA ARG A 179 15.42 13.22 1.77
C ARG A 179 16.84 13.79 1.67
N ALA A 180 17.87 12.96 1.89
CA ALA A 180 19.26 13.38 1.71
C ALA A 180 19.52 13.88 0.27
N ASN A 181 18.91 13.21 -0.71
CA ASN A 181 19.03 13.55 -2.12
C ASN A 181 18.27 14.83 -2.51
N LEU A 182 16.99 14.94 -2.11
CA LEU A 182 16.11 16.04 -2.51
C LEU A 182 16.28 17.28 -1.64
N LYS A 183 16.76 17.12 -0.40
CA LYS A 183 16.79 18.17 0.63
C LYS A 183 15.38 18.76 0.86
N GLN A 184 14.39 17.87 0.88
CA GLN A 184 12.98 18.17 1.11
C GLN A 184 12.40 17.17 2.11
N PRO A 185 11.29 17.50 2.80
CA PRO A 185 10.62 16.56 3.67
C PRO A 185 10.06 15.37 2.90
N VAL A 186 10.02 14.21 3.57
CA VAL A 186 9.53 12.95 3.01
C VAL A 186 8.60 12.28 4.02
N GLY A 187 7.39 11.97 3.57
CA GLY A 187 6.38 11.21 4.32
C GLY A 187 6.20 9.80 3.74
N ILE A 188 6.17 8.78 4.60
CA ILE A 188 5.77 7.42 4.22
C ILE A 188 4.42 7.07 4.84
N ILE A 189 3.45 6.70 4.02
CA ILE A 189 2.21 6.06 4.47
C ILE A 189 2.42 4.55 4.37
N HIS A 190 2.54 3.88 5.53
CA HIS A 190 2.89 2.47 5.63
C HIS A 190 1.64 1.59 5.77
N THR A 191 1.40 0.76 4.75
CA THR A 191 0.26 -0.16 4.62
C THR A 191 0.72 -1.57 4.26
N SER A 192 1.16 -2.37 5.24
CA SER A 192 1.58 -3.76 4.99
C SER A 192 1.02 -4.73 6.01
N ILE A 193 0.87 -6.00 5.63
CA ILE A 193 0.56 -7.10 6.57
C ILE A 193 1.35 -8.35 6.20
N GLY A 194 2.07 -8.92 7.16
CA GLY A 194 2.83 -10.14 7.07
C GLY A 194 2.04 -11.34 6.53
N GLY A 195 2.70 -12.13 5.68
CA GLY A 195 2.12 -13.34 5.09
C GLY A 195 1.01 -13.11 4.08
N THR A 196 0.74 -11.87 3.66
CA THR A 196 -0.34 -11.60 2.70
C THR A 196 0.06 -11.82 1.25
N ARG A 197 -0.89 -12.27 0.44
CA ARG A 197 -0.79 -12.41 -1.01
C ARG A 197 -1.33 -11.14 -1.69
N ALA A 198 -0.86 -10.86 -2.90
CA ALA A 198 -1.25 -9.65 -3.65
C ALA A 198 -2.77 -9.54 -3.93
N GLU A 199 -3.49 -10.67 -3.99
CA GLU A 199 -4.93 -10.76 -4.18
C GLU A 199 -5.74 -9.98 -3.12
N ALA A 200 -5.19 -9.84 -1.91
CA ALA A 200 -5.84 -9.10 -0.82
C ALA A 200 -5.76 -7.57 -0.97
N TRP A 201 -4.91 -7.08 -1.88
CA TRP A 201 -4.51 -5.68 -1.97
C TRP A 201 -5.09 -4.93 -3.17
N GLY A 202 -5.93 -5.57 -4.00
CA GLY A 202 -6.71 -4.90 -5.02
C GLY A 202 -8.23 -5.06 -4.80
N PRO A 203 -9.07 -4.25 -5.48
CA PRO A 203 -10.51 -4.34 -5.34
C PRO A 203 -11.08 -5.65 -5.89
N LYS A 204 -12.26 -6.02 -5.42
CA LYS A 204 -13.05 -7.10 -6.00
C LYS A 204 -13.28 -6.86 -7.48
N GLY A 205 -13.12 -7.89 -8.32
CA GLY A 205 -13.32 -7.78 -9.76
C GLY A 205 -12.13 -7.19 -10.53
N MET A 206 -10.95 -7.05 -9.90
CA MET A 206 -9.75 -6.51 -10.57
C MET A 206 -9.25 -7.35 -11.77
N TYR A 207 -9.77 -8.57 -11.94
CA TYR A 207 -9.43 -9.45 -13.06
C TYR A 207 -10.43 -9.43 -14.21
N ALA A 208 -11.53 -8.67 -14.09
CA ALA A 208 -12.65 -8.73 -15.04
C ALA A 208 -12.23 -8.49 -16.50
N ASP A 209 -11.24 -7.60 -16.70
CA ASP A 209 -10.74 -7.20 -18.02
C ASP A 209 -9.41 -7.90 -18.40
N VAL A 210 -9.00 -8.96 -17.68
CA VAL A 210 -7.74 -9.68 -17.93
C VAL A 210 -8.05 -11.10 -18.43
N PRO A 211 -7.95 -11.37 -19.74
CA PRO A 211 -8.33 -12.66 -20.32
C PRO A 211 -7.67 -13.88 -19.65
N ASP A 212 -6.39 -13.77 -19.32
CA ASP A 212 -5.59 -14.84 -18.69
C ASP A 212 -5.91 -15.03 -17.19
N ALA A 213 -6.65 -14.10 -16.57
CA ALA A 213 -7.02 -14.13 -15.16
C ALA A 213 -8.53 -14.09 -14.89
N LYS A 214 -9.37 -14.14 -15.92
CA LYS A 214 -10.84 -14.01 -15.81
C LYS A 214 -11.50 -14.97 -14.81
N ASP A 215 -10.91 -16.15 -14.59
CA ASP A 215 -11.43 -17.17 -13.69
C ASP A 215 -10.83 -17.10 -12.27
N PHE A 216 -9.93 -16.14 -11.98
CA PHE A 216 -9.21 -16.08 -10.71
C PHE A 216 -10.15 -15.83 -9.52
N ASP A 217 -11.08 -14.89 -9.65
CA ASP A 217 -12.10 -14.63 -8.61
C ASP A 217 -12.94 -15.88 -8.32
N ALA A 218 -13.35 -16.61 -9.37
CA ALA A 218 -14.14 -17.82 -9.23
C ALA A 218 -13.34 -18.97 -8.58
N LYS A 219 -12.06 -19.14 -8.98
CA LYS A 219 -11.14 -20.12 -8.39
C LYS A 219 -10.87 -19.82 -6.92
N GLU A 220 -10.68 -18.55 -6.58
CA GLU A 220 -10.46 -18.12 -5.20
C GLU A 220 -11.69 -18.34 -4.33
N ALA A 221 -12.87 -17.95 -4.80
CA ALA A 221 -14.14 -18.22 -4.11
C ALA A 221 -14.36 -19.73 -3.88
N ALA A 222 -14.07 -20.56 -4.88
CA ALA A 222 -14.14 -22.01 -4.76
C ALA A 222 -13.13 -22.55 -3.74
N ALA A 223 -11.89 -22.05 -3.73
CA ALA A 223 -10.87 -22.44 -2.76
C ALA A 223 -11.24 -22.04 -1.33
N ILE A 224 -11.82 -20.84 -1.13
CA ILE A 224 -12.34 -20.39 0.17
C ILE A 224 -13.45 -21.33 0.65
N LYS A 225 -14.43 -21.63 -0.21
CA LYS A 225 -15.52 -22.57 0.12
C LYS A 225 -14.99 -23.96 0.46
N ALA A 226 -14.02 -24.47 -0.29
CA ALA A 226 -13.41 -25.77 -0.05
C ALA A 226 -12.65 -25.82 1.29
N ARG A 227 -11.88 -24.75 1.61
CA ARG A 227 -11.19 -24.63 2.91
C ARG A 227 -12.19 -24.58 4.07
N ALA A 228 -13.26 -23.79 3.94
CA ALA A 228 -14.31 -23.72 4.96
C ALA A 228 -14.94 -25.09 5.22
N ALA A 229 -15.34 -25.81 4.16
CA ALA A 229 -15.88 -27.16 4.28
C ALA A 229 -14.87 -28.16 4.90
N ALA A 230 -13.58 -28.05 4.57
CA ALA A 230 -12.54 -28.88 5.17
C ALA A 230 -12.37 -28.59 6.67
N VAL A 231 -12.39 -27.32 7.08
CA VAL A 231 -12.33 -26.91 8.49
C VAL A 231 -13.56 -27.43 9.25
N GLU A 232 -14.76 -27.31 8.69
CA GLU A 232 -15.99 -27.86 9.29
C GLU A 232 -15.88 -29.38 9.50
N LYS A 233 -15.37 -30.12 8.52
CA LYS A 233 -15.14 -31.57 8.63
C LYS A 233 -14.14 -31.91 9.74
N ILE A 234 -13.05 -31.14 9.86
CA ILE A 234 -12.07 -31.32 10.93
C ILE A 234 -12.70 -31.03 12.30
N GLN A 235 -13.48 -29.95 12.41
CA GLN A 235 -14.18 -29.58 13.64
C GLN A 235 -15.22 -30.64 14.04
N ALA A 236 -15.95 -31.21 13.09
CA ALA A 236 -16.89 -32.30 13.35
C ALA A 236 -16.15 -33.55 13.89
N ARG A 237 -15.02 -33.93 13.29
CA ARG A 237 -14.19 -35.04 13.79
C ARG A 237 -13.62 -34.77 15.19
N LEU A 238 -13.15 -33.54 15.45
CA LEU A 238 -12.61 -33.14 16.75
C LEU A 238 -13.61 -33.30 17.90
N LYS A 239 -14.92 -33.20 17.64
CA LYS A 239 -15.96 -33.37 18.68
C LYS A 239 -16.10 -34.81 19.18
N VAL A 240 -15.75 -35.80 18.36
CA VAL A 240 -15.91 -37.23 18.66
C VAL A 240 -14.58 -37.96 18.84
N GLU A 241 -13.46 -37.31 18.52
CA GLU A 241 -12.12 -37.87 18.61
C GLU A 241 -11.66 -37.99 20.07
N LYS A 242 -11.33 -39.21 20.48
CA LYS A 242 -10.86 -39.52 21.86
C LYS A 242 -9.35 -39.68 21.93
N ASP A 243 -8.69 -39.95 20.80
CA ASP A 243 -7.24 -40.06 20.76
C ASP A 243 -6.60 -38.66 20.79
N LYS A 244 -5.76 -38.41 21.80
CA LYS A 244 -5.12 -37.11 22.02
C LYS A 244 -4.13 -36.73 20.91
N ALA A 245 -3.39 -37.70 20.37
CA ALA A 245 -2.43 -37.45 19.30
C ALA A 245 -3.14 -37.12 17.99
N VAL A 246 -4.24 -37.83 17.69
CA VAL A 246 -5.08 -37.54 16.51
C VAL A 246 -5.78 -36.19 16.65
N ALA A 247 -6.33 -35.88 17.83
CA ALA A 247 -6.95 -34.58 18.09
C ALA A 247 -5.94 -33.42 17.97
N ALA A 248 -4.69 -33.61 18.44
CA ALA A 248 -3.64 -32.62 18.29
C ALA A 248 -3.29 -32.37 16.81
N LYS A 249 -3.16 -33.44 16.02
CA LYS A 249 -2.92 -33.33 14.57
C LYS A 249 -4.06 -32.63 13.85
N LEU A 250 -5.31 -32.96 14.17
CA LEU A 250 -6.48 -32.30 13.59
C LEU A 250 -6.53 -30.80 13.91
N LYS A 251 -6.18 -30.40 15.14
CA LYS A 251 -6.06 -28.97 15.50
C LYS A 251 -4.97 -28.27 14.68
N GLN A 252 -3.83 -28.93 14.49
CA GLN A 252 -2.75 -28.40 13.65
C GLN A 252 -3.21 -28.24 12.20
N ASP A 253 -3.89 -29.23 11.64
CA ASP A 253 -4.39 -29.19 10.25
C ASP A 253 -5.49 -28.12 10.07
N ALA A 254 -6.41 -27.97 11.04
CA ALA A 254 -7.37 -26.88 11.05
C ALA A 254 -6.68 -25.51 11.11
N GLY A 255 -5.62 -25.37 11.91
CA GLY A 255 -4.83 -24.15 11.99
C GLY A 255 -4.16 -23.77 10.66
N LYS A 256 -3.68 -24.76 9.89
CA LYS A 256 -3.11 -24.54 8.54
C LYS A 256 -4.16 -24.13 7.50
N LEU A 257 -5.42 -24.54 7.70
CA LEU A 257 -6.53 -24.24 6.79
C LEU A 257 -7.31 -22.98 7.20
N ALA A 258 -7.07 -22.47 8.41
CA ALA A 258 -7.72 -21.27 8.90
C ALA A 258 -7.44 -20.11 7.92
N PRO A 259 -8.46 -19.37 7.47
CA PRO A 259 -8.25 -18.23 6.62
C PRO A 259 -7.38 -17.23 7.39
N VAL A 260 -6.22 -16.91 6.82
CA VAL A 260 -5.49 -15.72 7.25
C VAL A 260 -6.41 -14.57 6.85
N TRP A 261 -7.03 -13.92 7.83
CA TRP A 261 -8.13 -12.96 7.59
C TRP A 261 -7.69 -11.80 6.69
N SER A 262 -6.41 -11.43 6.71
CA SER A 262 -5.78 -10.46 5.82
C SER A 262 -5.44 -11.00 4.42
N ASN A 263 -5.68 -12.28 4.15
CA ASN A 263 -5.48 -12.92 2.84
C ASN A 263 -6.78 -13.17 2.08
N GLY A 264 -7.94 -12.83 2.64
CA GLY A 264 -9.15 -12.83 1.84
C GLY A 264 -8.97 -11.84 0.68
N PRO A 265 -9.50 -12.15 -0.51
CA PRO A 265 -9.40 -11.24 -1.65
C PRO A 265 -9.93 -9.87 -1.22
N HIS A 266 -9.34 -8.79 -1.74
CA HIS A 266 -9.73 -7.40 -1.48
C HIS A 266 -9.78 -6.90 -0.02
N MET A 267 -9.47 -7.73 0.99
CA MET A 267 -9.70 -7.34 2.38
C MET A 267 -8.74 -6.25 2.89
N ASN A 268 -7.46 -6.29 2.49
CA ASN A 268 -6.49 -5.26 2.86
C ASN A 268 -6.71 -3.99 2.03
N TRP A 269 -7.07 -4.14 0.76
CA TRP A 269 -7.52 -3.02 -0.08
C TRP A 269 -8.63 -2.23 0.63
N ASN A 270 -9.73 -2.90 0.97
CA ASN A 270 -10.90 -2.28 1.59
C ASN A 270 -10.61 -1.61 2.92
N GLY A 271 -9.78 -2.24 3.74
CA GLY A 271 -9.52 -1.82 5.12
C GLY A 271 -8.36 -0.84 5.30
N MET A 272 -7.43 -0.76 4.35
CA MET A 272 -6.15 -0.07 4.54
C MET A 272 -5.71 0.81 3.37
N VAL A 273 -6.20 0.58 2.15
CA VAL A 273 -5.77 1.33 0.94
C VAL A 273 -6.90 2.16 0.35
N ALA A 274 -8.09 1.57 0.17
CA ALA A 274 -9.27 2.24 -0.36
C ALA A 274 -9.62 3.55 0.40
N PRO A 275 -9.49 3.65 1.74
CA PRO A 275 -9.75 4.90 2.44
C PRO A 275 -8.73 6.01 2.12
N LEU A 276 -7.57 5.66 1.56
CA LEU A 276 -6.54 6.62 1.17
C LEU A 276 -6.82 7.24 -0.21
N VAL A 277 -7.77 6.70 -0.97
CA VAL A 277 -8.10 7.16 -2.33
C VAL A 277 -8.48 8.63 -2.30
N GLY A 278 -7.71 9.44 -3.02
CA GLY A 278 -7.81 10.90 -3.03
C GLY A 278 -6.64 11.60 -2.32
N TYR A 279 -5.88 10.91 -1.46
CA TYR A 279 -4.69 11.50 -0.86
C TYR A 279 -3.61 11.68 -1.93
N SER A 280 -3.05 12.87 -2.03
CA SER A 280 -1.97 13.15 -2.98
C SER A 280 -0.67 12.50 -2.51
N PHE A 281 -0.04 11.73 -3.39
CA PHE A 281 1.28 11.15 -3.19
C PHE A 281 2.01 11.04 -4.53
N ARG A 282 3.32 10.77 -4.46
CA ARG A 282 4.24 10.67 -5.59
C ARG A 282 4.29 9.28 -6.22
N GLY A 283 4.46 8.25 -5.40
CA GLY A 283 4.45 6.86 -5.83
C GLY A 283 4.23 5.86 -4.69
N ALA A 284 4.26 4.58 -5.04
CA ALA A 284 4.14 3.48 -4.10
C ALA A 284 5.38 2.57 -4.19
N LEU A 285 5.82 2.06 -3.04
CA LEU A 285 6.83 1.02 -2.89
C LEU A 285 6.10 -0.27 -2.54
N TRP A 286 6.35 -1.34 -3.27
CA TRP A 286 5.68 -2.62 -3.11
C TRP A 286 6.69 -3.72 -2.79
N TYR A 287 6.75 -4.14 -1.53
CA TYR A 287 7.64 -5.22 -1.10
C TYR A 287 6.83 -6.44 -0.68
N GLN A 288 6.51 -7.26 -1.69
CA GLN A 288 5.71 -8.47 -1.56
C GLN A 288 6.02 -9.42 -2.71
N GLY A 289 5.78 -10.71 -2.48
CA GLY A 289 5.82 -11.74 -3.51
C GLY A 289 6.05 -13.12 -2.91
N GLU A 290 6.64 -13.18 -1.71
CA GLU A 290 7.03 -14.44 -1.07
C GLU A 290 5.84 -15.38 -0.88
N SER A 291 4.67 -14.84 -0.51
CA SER A 291 3.43 -15.65 -0.38
C SER A 291 2.82 -16.06 -1.73
N ASN A 292 3.25 -15.48 -2.85
CA ASN A 292 2.84 -15.83 -4.20
C ASN A 292 3.88 -16.68 -4.94
N ALA A 293 5.07 -16.93 -4.36
CA ALA A 293 6.16 -17.67 -5.00
C ALA A 293 5.81 -19.14 -5.34
N GLY A 294 4.75 -19.70 -4.74
CA GLY A 294 4.21 -21.01 -5.11
C GLY A 294 3.30 -21.00 -6.36
N GLN A 295 2.94 -19.83 -6.88
CA GLN A 295 2.16 -19.63 -8.11
C GLN A 295 2.75 -18.47 -8.93
N PRO A 296 4.05 -18.54 -9.30
CA PRO A 296 4.78 -17.39 -9.82
C PRO A 296 4.20 -16.87 -11.14
N GLU A 297 3.82 -17.76 -12.06
CA GLU A 297 3.30 -17.36 -13.39
C GLU A 297 1.96 -16.61 -13.32
N ALA A 298 1.15 -16.88 -12.29
CA ALA A 298 -0.09 -16.14 -12.04
C ALA A 298 0.18 -14.74 -11.48
N TYR A 299 1.34 -14.53 -10.83
CA TYR A 299 1.65 -13.30 -10.10
C TYR A 299 1.64 -12.06 -10.99
N LYS A 300 2.13 -12.17 -12.24
CA LYS A 300 2.12 -11.05 -13.19
C LYS A 300 0.72 -10.52 -13.49
N TRP A 301 -0.27 -11.42 -13.55
CA TRP A 301 -1.66 -11.03 -13.73
C TRP A 301 -2.25 -10.46 -12.44
N VAL A 302 -1.92 -11.06 -11.28
CA VAL A 302 -2.41 -10.59 -9.98
C VAL A 302 -1.93 -9.19 -9.67
N LEU A 303 -0.61 -8.99 -9.59
CA LEU A 303 -0.03 -7.71 -9.24
C LEU A 303 -0.25 -6.68 -10.36
N GLY A 304 -0.21 -7.08 -11.64
CA GLY A 304 -0.51 -6.18 -12.75
C GLY A 304 -1.95 -5.63 -12.71
N SER A 305 -2.95 -6.48 -12.41
CA SER A 305 -4.34 -6.05 -12.17
C SER A 305 -4.47 -5.14 -10.95
N MET A 306 -3.74 -5.45 -9.88
CA MET A 306 -3.74 -4.64 -8.66
C MET A 306 -3.22 -3.23 -8.92
N ILE A 307 -2.06 -3.09 -9.58
CA ILE A 307 -1.46 -1.79 -9.92
C ILE A 307 -2.42 -0.95 -10.76
N LYS A 308 -2.97 -1.52 -11.83
CA LYS A 308 -3.94 -0.85 -12.71
C LYS A 308 -5.19 -0.42 -11.94
N SER A 309 -5.64 -1.23 -10.98
CA SER A 309 -6.79 -0.91 -10.15
C SER A 309 -6.51 0.24 -9.17
N TRP A 310 -5.30 0.31 -8.61
CA TRP A 310 -4.90 1.45 -7.79
C TRP A 310 -4.82 2.73 -8.63
N GLN A 311 -4.18 2.67 -9.80
CA GLN A 311 -4.11 3.81 -10.71
C GLN A 311 -5.50 4.30 -11.13
N LYS A 312 -6.41 3.37 -11.46
CA LYS A 312 -7.81 3.67 -11.76
C LYS A 312 -8.52 4.33 -10.57
N ALA A 313 -8.31 3.84 -9.34
CA ALA A 313 -8.94 4.41 -8.15
C ALA A 313 -8.48 5.85 -7.88
N TRP A 314 -7.19 6.16 -8.12
CA TRP A 314 -6.67 7.53 -8.01
C TRP A 314 -6.89 8.39 -9.26
N GLY A 315 -7.43 7.81 -10.35
CA GLY A 315 -7.66 8.52 -11.61
C GLY A 315 -6.38 8.97 -12.32
N LYS A 316 -5.23 8.41 -11.97
CA LYS A 316 -3.92 8.77 -12.55
C LYS A 316 -2.93 7.60 -12.51
N GLU A 317 -2.04 7.58 -13.48
CA GLU A 317 -0.82 6.76 -13.40
C GLU A 317 0.16 7.42 -12.42
N PHE A 318 0.90 6.59 -11.68
CA PHE A 318 1.93 7.02 -10.73
C PHE A 318 3.02 5.95 -10.65
N SER A 319 4.21 6.32 -10.19
CA SER A 319 5.34 5.40 -10.02
C SER A 319 4.98 4.31 -9.01
N PHE A 320 5.06 3.05 -9.43
CA PHE A 320 4.81 1.88 -8.61
C PHE A 320 6.06 0.98 -8.61
N ILE A 321 6.88 1.11 -7.58
CA ILE A 321 8.19 0.46 -7.48
C ILE A 321 8.07 -0.90 -6.81
N ILE A 322 8.27 -1.94 -7.59
CA ILE A 322 8.34 -3.33 -7.13
C ILE A 322 9.73 -3.56 -6.54
N VAL A 323 9.78 -3.94 -5.26
CA VAL A 323 10.99 -4.41 -4.62
C VAL A 323 11.20 -5.86 -5.02
N GLN A 324 12.10 -6.11 -5.98
CA GLN A 324 12.39 -7.49 -6.40
C GLN A 324 12.79 -8.34 -5.20
N LEU A 325 12.27 -9.56 -5.11
CA LEU A 325 12.61 -10.43 -3.99
C LEU A 325 14.11 -10.70 -3.93
N PRO A 326 14.77 -10.49 -2.78
CA PRO A 326 16.20 -10.73 -2.63
C PRO A 326 16.50 -12.23 -2.64
N ARG A 327 17.78 -12.62 -2.66
CA ARG A 327 18.18 -14.03 -2.56
C ARG A 327 17.62 -14.67 -1.30
N PHE A 328 17.04 -15.86 -1.48
CA PHE A 328 16.55 -16.74 -0.43
C PHE A 328 16.59 -18.18 -0.96
N MET A 329 16.76 -19.15 -0.04
CA MET A 329 16.99 -20.57 -0.28
C MET A 329 18.39 -20.93 -0.79
N ALA A 330 18.82 -22.13 -0.43
CA ALA A 330 20.08 -22.71 -0.88
C ALA A 330 20.11 -22.81 -2.41
N ARG A 331 21.32 -22.71 -2.98
CA ARG A 331 21.50 -22.95 -4.40
C ARG A 331 21.33 -24.44 -4.67
N HIS A 332 20.38 -24.77 -5.53
CA HIS A 332 20.11 -26.11 -6.03
C HIS A 332 20.48 -26.17 -7.51
N PRO A 333 21.77 -26.37 -7.86
CA PRO A 333 22.22 -26.40 -9.27
C PRO A 333 21.55 -27.50 -10.11
N GLU A 334 20.96 -28.50 -9.45
CA GLU A 334 20.21 -29.61 -10.04
C GLU A 334 18.74 -29.29 -10.32
N LEU A 335 18.16 -28.24 -9.70
CA LEU A 335 16.77 -27.86 -9.96
C LEU A 335 16.66 -27.22 -11.33
N ALA A 336 15.79 -27.78 -12.17
CA ALA A 336 15.43 -27.16 -13.42
C ALA A 336 14.73 -25.82 -13.16
N VAL A 337 14.96 -24.82 -14.02
CA VAL A 337 14.42 -23.45 -13.82
C VAL A 337 12.90 -23.46 -13.78
N GLU A 338 12.28 -24.38 -14.53
CA GLU A 338 10.84 -24.65 -14.55
C GLU A 338 10.27 -25.03 -13.17
N ASP A 339 11.06 -25.63 -12.30
CA ASP A 339 10.66 -26.06 -10.96
C ASP A 339 11.03 -25.02 -9.88
N ALA A 340 11.73 -23.95 -10.25
CA ALA A 340 12.23 -22.94 -9.32
C ALA A 340 11.24 -21.76 -9.20
N GLY A 341 10.37 -21.80 -8.17
CA GLY A 341 9.38 -20.74 -7.93
C GLY A 341 9.99 -19.34 -7.67
N TRP A 342 11.17 -19.28 -7.04
CA TRP A 342 11.79 -18.00 -6.64
C TRP A 342 12.39 -17.20 -7.81
N PRO A 343 13.12 -17.80 -8.77
CA PRO A 343 13.45 -17.12 -10.03
C PRO A 343 12.23 -16.73 -10.85
N LYS A 344 11.23 -17.62 -10.99
CA LYS A 344 10.02 -17.36 -11.81
C LYS A 344 9.18 -16.19 -11.30
N ILE A 345 9.09 -15.99 -9.98
CA ILE A 345 8.35 -14.84 -9.46
C ILE A 345 9.09 -13.53 -9.75
N ARG A 346 10.43 -13.52 -9.80
CA ARG A 346 11.21 -12.35 -10.22
C ARG A 346 11.02 -12.06 -11.71
N GLU A 347 10.99 -13.08 -12.55
CA GLU A 347 10.65 -12.94 -13.97
C GLU A 347 9.24 -12.34 -14.12
N SER A 348 8.29 -12.74 -13.28
CA SER A 348 6.96 -12.13 -13.26
C SER A 348 6.99 -10.67 -12.81
N MET A 349 7.84 -10.29 -11.85
CA MET A 349 8.02 -8.89 -11.43
C MET A 349 8.63 -8.03 -12.56
N GLU A 350 9.62 -8.57 -13.27
CA GLU A 350 10.23 -7.92 -14.43
C GLU A 350 9.22 -7.73 -15.56
N TRP A 351 8.45 -8.77 -15.88
CA TRP A 351 7.38 -8.67 -16.87
C TRP A 351 6.38 -7.56 -16.52
N ILE A 352 6.01 -7.41 -15.25
CA ILE A 352 5.10 -6.33 -14.83
C ILE A 352 5.73 -4.96 -15.06
N ALA A 353 7.00 -4.77 -14.69
CA ALA A 353 7.70 -3.51 -14.91
C ALA A 353 7.75 -3.12 -16.40
N ASP A 354 7.87 -4.11 -17.30
CA ASP A 354 7.91 -3.86 -18.75
C ASP A 354 6.53 -3.64 -19.39
N ASN A 355 5.45 -4.17 -18.79
CA ASN A 355 4.13 -4.27 -19.45
C ASN A 355 3.00 -3.52 -18.74
N VAL A 356 3.23 -2.96 -17.55
CA VAL A 356 2.22 -2.21 -16.79
C VAL A 356 2.65 -0.75 -16.66
N PRO A 357 1.91 0.22 -17.24
CA PRO A 357 2.25 1.64 -17.15
C PRO A 357 2.49 2.09 -15.71
N GLY A 358 3.53 2.89 -15.49
CA GLY A 358 3.95 3.37 -14.17
C GLY A 358 4.59 2.32 -13.24
N ALA A 359 4.54 1.03 -13.58
CA ALA A 359 5.24 0.00 -12.83
C ALA A 359 6.74 0.00 -13.15
N MET A 360 7.55 -0.30 -12.16
CA MET A 360 9.00 -0.37 -12.27
C MET A 360 9.54 -1.36 -11.23
N GLN A 361 10.80 -1.75 -11.34
CA GLN A 361 11.43 -2.72 -10.44
C GLN A 361 12.80 -2.23 -9.97
N THR A 362 13.09 -2.41 -8.69
CA THR A 362 14.48 -2.41 -8.18
C THR A 362 15.04 -3.82 -8.19
N VAL A 363 16.24 -4.02 -8.74
CA VAL A 363 16.91 -5.33 -8.73
C VAL A 363 17.63 -5.52 -7.39
N ASN A 364 17.31 -6.60 -6.67
CA ASN A 364 17.83 -6.90 -5.33
C ASN A 364 18.36 -8.33 -5.20
N ILE A 365 18.60 -9.02 -6.32
CA ILE A 365 18.95 -10.45 -6.35
C ILE A 365 20.25 -10.80 -5.62
N ASP A 366 21.20 -9.88 -5.51
CA ASP A 366 22.48 -10.02 -4.83
C ASP A 366 22.39 -9.70 -3.32
N LEU A 367 21.30 -9.08 -2.88
CA LEU A 367 20.97 -8.90 -1.48
C LEU A 367 20.31 -10.18 -0.92
N GLY A 368 20.11 -10.23 0.40
CA GLY A 368 19.35 -11.32 1.04
C GLY A 368 20.21 -12.39 1.72
N GLU A 369 19.54 -13.32 2.38
CA GLU A 369 20.12 -14.35 3.23
C GLU A 369 19.57 -15.72 2.83
N GLU A 370 20.44 -16.70 2.64
CA GLU A 370 20.07 -18.04 2.15
C GLU A 370 19.01 -18.71 3.03
N ALA A 371 19.24 -18.71 4.34
CA ALA A 371 18.41 -19.40 5.33
C ALA A 371 17.29 -18.54 5.93
N ASN A 372 17.12 -17.29 5.45
CA ASN A 372 16.22 -16.34 6.09
C ASN A 372 15.44 -15.53 5.05
N ILE A 373 14.14 -15.79 4.97
CA ILE A 373 13.21 -15.09 4.07
C ILE A 373 13.03 -13.61 4.43
N HIS A 374 13.43 -13.22 5.64
CA HIS A 374 13.40 -11.85 6.16
C HIS A 374 14.83 -11.32 6.36
N PRO A 375 15.56 -10.96 5.29
CA PRO A 375 16.94 -10.53 5.43
C PRO A 375 17.04 -9.28 6.31
N LYS A 376 17.97 -9.30 7.27
CA LYS A 376 18.05 -8.29 8.33
C LYS A 376 18.69 -6.98 7.87
N ASN A 377 19.53 -7.02 6.84
CA ASN A 377 20.09 -5.81 6.26
C ASN A 377 19.12 -5.19 5.24
N LYS A 378 18.33 -4.21 5.68
CA LYS A 378 17.34 -3.49 4.84
C LYS A 378 17.86 -2.20 4.25
N LEU A 379 19.02 -1.71 4.70
CA LEU A 379 19.58 -0.44 4.26
C LEU A 379 19.86 -0.41 2.74
N PRO A 380 20.57 -1.38 2.14
CA PRO A 380 20.82 -1.39 0.70
C PRO A 380 19.55 -1.45 -0.16
N ILE A 381 18.47 -2.03 0.37
CA ILE A 381 17.16 -2.04 -0.31
C ILE A 381 16.61 -0.61 -0.37
N GLY A 382 16.62 0.11 0.75
CA GLY A 382 16.18 1.51 0.81
C GLY A 382 17.03 2.42 -0.07
N GLU A 383 18.35 2.23 -0.08
CA GLU A 383 19.29 2.95 -0.96
C GLU A 383 18.94 2.74 -2.43
N ARG A 384 18.71 1.49 -2.87
CA ARG A 384 18.33 1.19 -4.26
C ARG A 384 16.97 1.74 -4.64
N LEU A 385 16.01 1.75 -3.72
CA LEU A 385 14.70 2.37 -3.95
C LEU A 385 14.82 3.88 -4.19
N ALA A 386 15.79 4.55 -3.55
CA ALA A 386 15.99 5.99 -3.66
C ALA A 386 17.04 6.40 -4.72
N ALA A 387 17.87 5.47 -5.19
CA ALA A 387 18.99 5.73 -6.07
C ALA A 387 18.55 6.21 -7.46
N ASP A 388 17.40 5.75 -7.93
CA ASP A 388 17.00 6.01 -9.31
C ASP A 388 16.16 7.29 -9.46
N ARG A 389 16.85 8.42 -9.54
CA ARG A 389 16.23 9.76 -9.54
C ARG A 389 15.26 9.99 -10.69
N GLU A 390 15.49 9.40 -11.86
CA GLU A 390 14.56 9.51 -12.99
C GLU A 390 13.23 8.80 -12.70
N PHE A 391 13.30 7.64 -12.06
CA PHE A 391 12.17 6.79 -11.67
C PHE A 391 11.37 7.37 -10.49
N VAL A 392 12.07 8.02 -9.55
CA VAL A 392 11.49 8.59 -8.33
C VAL A 392 10.83 9.96 -8.57
N LEU A 393 11.34 10.76 -9.52
CA LEU A 393 10.81 12.10 -9.81
C LEU A 393 9.91 12.17 -11.05
N GLY A 394 9.64 11.05 -11.73
CA GLY A 394 8.72 11.03 -12.88
C GLY A 394 9.04 12.08 -13.94
N VAL A 395 10.33 12.39 -14.12
CA VAL A 395 10.79 13.29 -15.18
C VAL A 395 11.05 12.42 -16.40
N ASP A 396 10.25 12.58 -17.45
CA ASP A 396 10.56 12.01 -18.77
C ASP A 396 11.77 12.78 -19.32
N VAL A 397 12.95 12.19 -19.18
CA VAL A 397 14.16 12.67 -19.84
C VAL A 397 14.32 11.85 -21.12
N ARG A 398 13.65 12.29 -22.20
CA ARG A 398 14.14 12.05 -23.56
C ARG A 398 15.44 12.83 -23.80
N LEU A 399 16.50 12.56 -23.04
CA LEU A 399 17.85 13.05 -23.29
C LEU A 399 18.87 11.97 -22.93
N PHE A 400 18.89 10.91 -23.74
CA PHE A 400 20.13 10.27 -24.15
C PHE A 400 20.00 9.85 -25.62
N ALA A 401 19.79 10.85 -26.49
CA ALA A 401 20.42 10.82 -27.79
C ALA A 401 21.78 11.52 -27.62
N GLU A 402 22.85 10.86 -28.04
CA GLU A 402 24.25 11.31 -27.96
C GLU A 402 24.94 11.18 -26.59
N VAL A 403 25.04 9.94 -26.09
CA VAL A 403 26.35 9.49 -25.60
C VAL A 403 26.91 8.60 -26.69
N ASP A 404 28.05 9.02 -27.25
CA ASP A 404 28.79 8.34 -28.30
C ASP A 404 29.03 6.87 -27.91
N VAL A 405 28.25 5.97 -28.51
CA VAL A 405 28.33 4.52 -28.34
C VAL A 405 29.39 3.97 -29.31
N HIS A 406 30.61 4.48 -29.20
CA HIS A 406 31.81 3.88 -29.79
C HIS A 406 32.76 3.50 -28.67
N GLY A 407 32.48 2.37 -28.01
CA GLY A 407 33.39 1.87 -26.98
C GLY A 407 33.16 0.46 -26.48
N LEU A 408 31.94 -0.08 -26.45
CA LEU A 408 31.68 -1.41 -25.88
C LEU A 408 30.67 -2.20 -26.73
N HIS A 409 31.08 -2.52 -27.94
CA HIS A 409 30.49 -3.63 -28.68
C HIS A 409 31.22 -4.94 -28.33
N ARG A 410 30.42 -5.93 -27.93
CA ARG A 410 30.64 -7.37 -28.05
C ARG A 410 31.82 -7.99 -27.27
N ALA A 411 31.45 -8.74 -26.24
CA ALA A 411 32.03 -10.05 -25.98
C ALA A 411 30.93 -10.97 -25.44
N ARG A 412 30.11 -11.50 -26.37
CA ARG A 412 29.53 -12.84 -26.22
C ARG A 412 30.39 -13.76 -27.07
N ASP A 413 30.66 -14.93 -26.50
CA ASP A 413 31.30 -16.14 -27.03
C ASP A 413 32.80 -16.35 -26.73
N VAL A 414 33.07 -17.62 -26.34
CA VAL A 414 34.36 -18.34 -26.15
C VAL A 414 34.99 -18.09 -24.76
N VAL A 415 34.91 -18.96 -23.75
CA VAL A 415 35.17 -20.43 -23.59
C VAL A 415 34.37 -20.99 -22.43
#